data_AF-A0AAD9CKB7-F1
#
_entry.id   AF-A0AAD9CKB7-F1
#
_cell.length_a   1.000
_cell.length_b   1.000
_cell.length_c   1.000
_cell.angle_alpha   90.00
_cell.angle_beta   90.00
_cell.angle_gamma   90.00
#
_symmetry.space_group_name_H-M   'P 1'
#
loop_
_entity.id
_entity.type
_entity.pdbx_description
1 polymer ?
#
loop_
_entity_poly.entity_id
_entity_poly.type
_entity_poly.pdbx_seq_one_letter_code
_entity_poly.pdbx_strand_id
1 'polypeptide(L)'
;MAVRASFEKNNEIGCFAKLTNTYCLVAVGGSENFYSVFEGELSETIPVFHASIAGCRIIGRMCVGNRHGLIVPSSTTDQELQHIRNSLPDAVRVQRVEERLSALGNVIACNDYVALVHPDLDRETEEILADTLKVEVFRQTVAEQVLVGSYCAFSNQGGLVHPKTSIEDQDELSSLLQVPLVAGTVNRGSEVIAGGMVVNDWCAFCGLDTTSTELSVIESVFRLSDAAQPSAIATTMRDSLIDREERRGAERRAERSREESREEQRGEQRGAERRAERRAERSREEQRGERRAERSREEQRGAERREESREEQRGEQRGREESGESGAERSREESRGEQRGEQRGEQRGAERGAERRAERSVERRASRDANRRVVMLTGESCDANRRVVMLTGESRDANRRVVMLTGES
;
A
#
# COMPACT_ATOMS: atom_id res chain seq x y z
N MET A 1 -33.80 7.68 11.29
CA MET A 1 -34.30 7.30 9.95
C MET A 1 -34.16 8.47 8.99
N ALA A 2 -34.11 8.24 7.67
CA ALA A 2 -34.16 9.31 6.66
C ALA A 2 -35.58 9.48 6.08
N VAL A 3 -36.12 10.70 6.18
CA VAL A 3 -37.50 11.04 5.81
C VAL A 3 -37.51 12.01 4.62
N ARG A 4 -38.49 11.88 3.73
CA ARG A 4 -38.67 12.76 2.57
C ARG A 4 -39.69 13.87 2.87
N ALA A 5 -39.38 15.12 2.52
CA ALA A 5 -40.34 16.24 2.57
C ALA A 5 -40.17 17.21 1.38
N SER A 6 -41.04 18.21 1.28
CA SER A 6 -40.92 19.31 0.30
C SER A 6 -41.56 20.59 0.84
N PHE A 7 -40.91 21.73 0.59
CA PHE A 7 -41.40 23.05 0.94
C PHE A 7 -41.95 23.74 -0.33
N GLU A 8 -43.26 23.99 -0.41
CA GLU A 8 -43.91 24.66 -1.56
C GLU A 8 -43.58 24.05 -2.96
N LYS A 9 -43.36 22.72 -3.03
CA LYS A 9 -42.88 21.97 -4.21
C LYS A 9 -41.39 22.14 -4.54
N ASN A 10 -40.62 22.86 -3.73
CA ASN A 10 -39.15 22.82 -3.74
C ASN A 10 -38.67 21.62 -2.91
N ASN A 11 -37.59 20.99 -3.36
CA ASN A 11 -36.95 19.84 -2.71
C ASN A 11 -35.68 20.24 -1.93
N GLU A 12 -35.30 21.51 -1.93
CA GLU A 12 -34.18 22.03 -1.12
C GLU A 12 -34.58 22.31 0.34
N ILE A 13 -34.80 21.26 1.14
CA ILE A 13 -35.19 21.37 2.55
C ILE A 13 -34.19 22.21 3.37
N GLY A 14 -32.89 22.04 3.16
CA GLY A 14 -31.83 22.77 3.89
C GLY A 14 -31.74 24.26 3.55
N CYS A 15 -32.52 24.74 2.59
CA CYS A 15 -32.78 26.17 2.45
C CYS A 15 -33.81 26.68 3.47
N PHE A 16 -34.81 25.87 3.85
CA PHE A 16 -35.98 26.27 4.66
C PHE A 16 -36.01 25.71 6.09
N ALA A 17 -35.08 24.83 6.46
CA ALA A 17 -34.94 24.32 7.81
C ALA A 17 -33.48 24.35 8.27
N LYS A 18 -33.25 24.44 9.58
CA LYS A 18 -31.96 24.13 10.21
C LYS A 18 -32.21 23.12 11.34
N LEU A 19 -31.56 21.97 11.25
CA LEU A 19 -31.63 20.91 12.25
C LEU A 19 -30.34 20.88 13.06
N THR A 20 -30.45 20.62 14.36
CA THR A 20 -29.32 20.37 15.27
C THR A 20 -29.67 19.22 16.21
N ASN A 21 -28.74 18.85 17.10
CA ASN A 21 -28.98 17.89 18.19
C ASN A 21 -29.80 18.46 19.37
N THR A 22 -30.20 19.74 19.37
CA THR A 22 -30.93 20.36 20.50
C THR A 22 -32.15 21.20 20.13
N TYR A 23 -32.30 21.59 18.87
CA TYR A 23 -33.42 22.40 18.38
C TYR A 23 -33.55 22.29 16.86
N CYS A 24 -34.75 22.53 16.34
CA CYS A 24 -34.99 22.66 14.90
C CYS A 24 -35.67 24.00 14.60
N LEU A 25 -35.04 24.79 13.73
CA LEU A 25 -35.61 26.00 13.15
C LEU A 25 -36.32 25.62 11.84
N VAL A 26 -37.56 26.07 11.65
CA VAL A 26 -38.32 25.86 10.43
C VAL A 26 -38.86 27.19 9.89
N ALA A 27 -38.81 27.38 8.57
CA ALA A 27 -39.25 28.62 7.93
C ALA A 27 -40.75 28.90 8.15
N VAL A 28 -41.09 30.15 8.51
CA VAL A 28 -42.49 30.60 8.53
C VAL A 28 -43.08 30.58 7.12
N GLY A 29 -44.37 30.21 7.01
CA GLY A 29 -45.09 30.19 5.75
C GLY A 29 -44.83 28.96 4.88
N GLY A 30 -44.42 27.84 5.48
CA GLY A 30 -44.60 26.50 4.90
C GLY A 30 -46.04 25.99 5.07
N SER A 31 -46.33 24.83 4.48
CA SER A 31 -47.61 24.12 4.66
C SER A 31 -47.59 23.23 5.90
N GLU A 32 -48.77 22.95 6.47
CA GLU A 32 -48.91 22.03 7.61
C GLU A 32 -48.29 20.66 7.31
N ASN A 33 -48.40 20.14 6.08
CA ASN A 33 -47.72 18.90 5.66
C ASN A 33 -46.19 18.94 5.84
N PHE A 34 -45.55 20.11 5.73
CA PHE A 34 -44.11 20.25 5.94
C PHE A 34 -43.79 20.22 7.43
N TYR A 35 -44.52 21.00 8.25
CA TYR A 35 -44.34 21.03 9.70
C TYR A 35 -44.63 19.66 10.33
N SER A 36 -45.70 18.99 9.95
CA SER A 36 -46.07 17.64 10.44
C SER A 36 -44.98 16.59 10.22
N VAL A 37 -44.13 16.73 9.19
CA VAL A 37 -43.00 15.81 8.95
C VAL A 37 -41.86 16.06 9.93
N PHE A 38 -41.57 17.32 10.28
CA PHE A 38 -40.58 17.64 11.32
C PHE A 38 -41.13 17.32 12.72
N GLU A 39 -42.34 17.77 13.04
CA GLU A 39 -42.98 17.54 14.34
C GLU A 39 -43.20 16.05 14.62
N GLY A 40 -43.60 15.25 13.62
CA GLY A 40 -43.84 13.81 13.78
C GLY A 40 -42.60 12.99 14.15
N GLU A 41 -41.40 13.43 13.77
CA GLU A 41 -40.13 12.76 14.06
C GLU A 41 -39.35 13.40 15.23
N LEU A 42 -39.58 14.69 15.53
CA LEU A 42 -38.74 15.48 16.42
C LEU A 42 -39.44 15.95 17.70
N SER A 43 -40.77 16.07 17.74
CA SER A 43 -41.49 16.76 18.83
C SER A 43 -41.29 16.14 20.22
N GLU A 44 -41.00 14.85 20.31
CA GLU A 44 -40.67 14.17 21.59
C GLU A 44 -39.25 14.46 22.10
N THR A 45 -38.34 14.96 21.24
CA THR A 45 -36.89 15.04 21.54
C THR A 45 -36.32 16.46 21.50
N ILE A 46 -36.73 17.31 20.56
CA ILE A 46 -36.22 18.68 20.41
C ILE A 46 -37.33 19.68 20.05
N PRO A 47 -37.27 20.93 20.55
CA PRO A 47 -38.18 21.98 20.13
C PRO A 47 -38.03 22.28 18.65
N VAL A 48 -39.11 22.04 17.90
CA VAL A 48 -39.31 22.53 16.53
C VAL A 48 -40.05 23.87 16.65
N PHE A 49 -39.54 24.94 16.04
CA PHE A 49 -40.22 26.24 16.07
C PHE A 49 -40.06 27.04 14.78
N HIS A 50 -41.11 27.82 14.49
CA HIS A 50 -41.22 28.64 13.29
C HIS A 50 -40.45 29.95 13.46
N ALA A 51 -39.55 30.26 12.52
CA ALA A 51 -38.78 31.50 12.52
C ALA A 51 -38.59 32.05 11.10
N SER A 52 -38.48 33.38 10.99
CA SER A 52 -37.87 34.06 9.86
C SER A 52 -36.54 34.66 10.30
N ILE A 53 -35.66 34.94 9.34
CA ILE A 53 -34.40 35.63 9.59
C ILE A 53 -34.27 36.75 8.57
N ALA A 54 -34.18 38.00 9.03
CA ALA A 54 -34.16 39.20 8.19
C ALA A 54 -35.40 39.32 7.27
N GLY A 55 -36.56 38.86 7.75
CA GLY A 55 -37.79 38.77 6.97
C GLY A 55 -37.79 37.69 5.88
N CYS A 56 -36.72 36.90 5.75
CA CYS A 56 -36.58 35.86 4.74
C CYS A 56 -37.00 34.48 5.25
N ARG A 57 -37.53 33.65 4.34
CA ARG A 57 -37.89 32.25 4.59
C ARG A 57 -36.71 31.27 4.45
N ILE A 58 -35.58 31.70 3.88
CA ILE A 58 -34.40 30.84 3.61
C ILE A 58 -33.50 30.63 4.85
N ILE A 59 -34.11 30.34 5.99
CA ILE A 59 -33.42 30.31 7.29
C ILE A 59 -32.21 29.36 7.35
N GLY A 60 -32.26 28.22 6.66
CA GLY A 60 -31.20 27.19 6.73
C GLY A 60 -29.88 27.62 6.09
N ARG A 61 -29.95 28.57 5.13
CA ARG A 61 -28.78 29.24 4.55
C ARG A 61 -28.38 30.52 5.29
N MET A 62 -29.33 31.20 5.94
CA MET A 62 -29.04 32.45 6.67
C MET A 62 -28.38 32.18 8.03
N CYS A 63 -28.67 31.07 8.71
CA CYS A 63 -28.07 30.73 10.00
C CYS A 63 -27.15 29.50 9.97
N VAL A 64 -26.28 29.44 10.97
CA VAL A 64 -25.47 28.27 11.31
C VAL A 64 -25.47 28.07 12.82
N GLY A 65 -25.40 26.82 13.28
CA GLY A 65 -25.50 26.51 14.69
C GLY A 65 -25.41 25.02 14.97
N ASN A 66 -25.10 24.71 16.23
CA ASN A 66 -24.91 23.37 16.76
C ASN A 66 -25.59 23.26 18.14
N ARG A 67 -25.29 22.23 18.94
CA ARG A 67 -25.88 22.08 20.29
C ARG A 67 -25.54 23.18 21.31
N HIS A 68 -24.60 24.08 21.00
CA HIS A 68 -24.04 25.06 21.93
C HIS A 68 -24.36 26.51 21.57
N GLY A 69 -24.53 26.82 20.28
CA GLY A 69 -24.82 28.17 19.83
C GLY A 69 -25.53 28.24 18.49
N LEU A 70 -26.21 29.36 18.28
CA LEU A 70 -26.88 29.73 17.04
C LEU A 70 -26.36 31.10 16.59
N ILE A 71 -25.79 31.17 15.41
CA ILE A 71 -25.29 32.41 14.80
C ILE A 71 -26.26 32.84 13.70
N VAL A 72 -26.68 34.10 13.81
CA VAL A 72 -27.62 34.76 12.91
C VAL A 72 -26.98 36.03 12.30
N PRO A 73 -27.35 36.43 11.08
CA PRO A 73 -26.77 37.60 10.43
C PRO A 73 -27.17 38.90 11.13
N SER A 74 -26.35 39.94 10.98
CA SER A 74 -26.60 41.29 11.48
C SER A 74 -27.94 41.89 11.01
N SER A 75 -28.46 41.45 9.86
CA SER A 75 -29.77 41.83 9.31
C SER A 75 -30.99 41.21 10.02
N THR A 76 -30.79 40.28 10.96
CA THR A 76 -31.88 39.68 11.76
C THR A 76 -32.53 40.72 12.66
N THR A 77 -33.85 40.90 12.57
CA THR A 77 -34.57 41.91 13.36
C THR A 77 -34.59 41.58 14.86
N ASP A 78 -34.82 42.58 15.72
CA ASP A 78 -34.90 42.35 17.18
C ASP A 78 -36.14 41.53 17.57
N GLN A 79 -37.22 41.59 16.79
CA GLN A 79 -38.41 40.77 17.01
C GLN A 79 -38.15 39.29 16.70
N GLU A 80 -37.52 38.99 15.55
CA GLU A 80 -37.07 37.63 15.22
C GLU A 80 -36.10 37.10 16.27
N LEU A 81 -35.12 37.91 16.69
CA LEU A 81 -34.10 37.47 17.64
C LEU A 81 -34.66 37.27 19.06
N GLN A 82 -35.64 38.07 19.50
CA GLN A 82 -36.33 37.84 20.77
C GLN A 82 -37.21 36.58 20.71
N HIS A 83 -37.92 36.35 19.59
CA HIS A 83 -38.71 35.13 19.39
C HIS A 83 -37.84 33.86 19.40
N ILE A 84 -36.69 33.91 18.71
CA ILE A 84 -35.66 32.88 18.75
C ILE A 84 -35.19 32.64 20.19
N ARG A 85 -34.80 33.69 20.93
CA ARG A 85 -34.38 33.56 22.35
C ARG A 85 -35.46 33.01 23.28
N ASN A 86 -36.73 33.28 23.01
CA ASN A 86 -37.84 32.74 23.80
C ASN A 86 -38.15 31.27 23.48
N SER A 87 -37.63 30.72 22.36
CA SER A 87 -37.99 29.39 21.84
C SER A 87 -36.85 28.37 21.94
N LEU A 88 -35.58 28.82 22.02
CA LEU A 88 -34.44 27.93 22.31
C LEU A 88 -34.28 27.65 23.81
N PRO A 89 -33.66 26.52 24.20
CA PRO A 89 -33.21 26.30 25.56
C PRO A 89 -32.11 27.31 25.98
N ASP A 90 -32.12 27.75 27.24
CA ASP A 90 -31.14 28.70 27.82
C ASP A 90 -29.66 28.30 27.65
N ALA A 91 -29.39 27.03 27.37
CA ALA A 91 -28.05 26.51 27.13
C ALA A 91 -27.44 26.96 25.77
N VAL A 92 -28.25 27.46 24.83
CA VAL A 92 -27.81 27.82 23.47
C VAL A 92 -27.56 29.31 23.35
N ARG A 93 -26.31 29.69 23.07
CA ARG A 93 -25.92 31.10 22.89
C ARG A 93 -26.35 31.62 21.51
N VAL A 94 -27.28 32.58 21.48
CA VAL A 94 -27.72 33.26 20.24
C VAL A 94 -26.92 34.55 20.02
N GLN A 95 -26.10 34.57 18.96
CA GLN A 95 -25.17 35.66 18.63
C GLN A 95 -25.44 36.25 17.22
N ARG A 96 -25.38 37.58 17.08
CA ARG A 96 -25.34 38.25 15.77
C ARG A 96 -23.90 38.35 15.28
N VAL A 97 -23.69 38.14 13.98
CA VAL A 97 -22.44 38.35 13.24
C VAL A 97 -22.73 39.23 12.04
N GLU A 98 -21.88 40.23 11.79
CA GLU A 98 -21.82 40.90 10.49
C GLU A 98 -20.81 40.16 9.62
N GLU A 99 -21.26 39.61 8.49
CA GLU A 99 -20.43 38.93 7.51
C GLU A 99 -20.86 39.42 6.12
N ARG A 100 -19.89 39.60 5.21
CA ARG A 100 -20.07 40.29 3.93
C ARG A 100 -19.79 39.42 2.71
N LEU A 101 -19.13 38.26 2.87
CA LEU A 101 -18.82 37.34 1.77
C LEU A 101 -20.07 36.65 1.20
N SER A 102 -20.86 36.01 2.06
CA SER A 102 -22.12 35.36 1.69
C SER A 102 -22.97 35.04 2.93
N ALA A 103 -24.13 34.40 2.74
CA ALA A 103 -24.97 33.93 3.84
C ALA A 103 -24.25 32.86 4.68
N LEU A 104 -24.32 32.99 6.01
CA LEU A 104 -23.51 32.20 6.97
C LEU A 104 -23.59 30.68 6.74
N GLY A 105 -24.78 30.14 6.50
CA GLY A 105 -25.01 28.72 6.24
C GLY A 105 -24.52 28.23 4.87
N ASN A 106 -24.04 29.10 3.97
CA ASN A 106 -23.30 28.72 2.75
C ASN A 106 -21.78 28.73 2.97
N VAL A 107 -21.31 29.60 3.87
CA VAL A 107 -19.90 29.88 4.19
C VAL A 107 -19.34 28.88 5.21
N ILE A 108 -20.21 28.35 6.07
CA ILE A 108 -19.86 27.60 7.29
C ILE A 108 -20.65 26.29 7.34
N ALA A 109 -19.95 25.17 7.55
CA ALA A 109 -20.53 23.87 7.87
C ALA A 109 -19.98 23.40 9.23
N CYS A 110 -20.82 22.89 10.12
CA CYS A 110 -20.40 22.55 11.49
C CYS A 110 -21.13 21.33 12.06
N ASN A 111 -20.45 20.59 12.94
CA ASN A 111 -21.06 19.67 13.90
C ASN A 111 -20.87 20.20 15.34
N ASP A 112 -20.91 19.33 16.35
CA ASP A 112 -20.78 19.74 17.75
C ASP A 112 -19.32 19.91 18.23
N TYR A 113 -18.33 19.59 17.39
CA TYR A 113 -16.90 19.60 17.73
C TYR A 113 -16.03 20.42 16.77
N VAL A 114 -16.37 20.44 15.49
CA VAL A 114 -15.57 21.04 14.41
C VAL A 114 -16.46 21.83 13.44
N ALA A 115 -15.93 22.94 12.92
CA ALA A 115 -16.51 23.69 11.81
C ALA A 115 -15.51 23.86 10.65
N LEU A 116 -16.00 23.64 9.43
CA LEU A 116 -15.33 24.03 8.19
C LEU A 116 -15.83 25.42 7.77
N VAL A 117 -14.91 26.29 7.36
CA VAL A 117 -15.20 27.65 6.90
C VAL A 117 -14.50 27.99 5.59
N HIS A 118 -15.11 28.92 4.86
CA HIS A 118 -14.54 29.56 3.68
C HIS A 118 -13.11 30.09 3.94
N PRO A 119 -12.12 29.85 3.05
CA PRO A 119 -10.73 30.24 3.28
C PRO A 119 -10.51 31.73 3.58
N ASP A 120 -11.21 32.62 2.87
CA ASP A 120 -11.08 34.08 3.01
C ASP A 120 -11.90 34.70 4.15
N LEU A 121 -12.46 33.89 5.07
CA LEU A 121 -13.31 34.41 6.16
C LEU A 121 -12.55 35.40 7.07
N ASP A 122 -13.23 36.46 7.53
CA ASP A 122 -12.61 37.41 8.46
C ASP A 122 -12.30 36.75 9.82
N ARG A 123 -11.13 37.09 10.38
CA ARG A 123 -10.64 36.49 11.63
C ARG A 123 -11.52 36.82 12.84
N GLU A 124 -12.16 37.99 12.85
CA GLU A 124 -13.13 38.36 13.89
C GLU A 124 -14.36 37.43 13.84
N THR A 125 -14.87 37.12 12.64
CA THR A 125 -15.94 36.14 12.44
C THR A 125 -15.53 34.74 12.90
N GLU A 126 -14.30 34.30 12.62
CA GLU A 126 -13.73 33.03 13.06
C GLU A 126 -13.61 32.92 14.59
N GLU A 127 -13.15 33.97 15.27
CA GLU A 127 -13.05 33.99 16.74
C GLU A 127 -14.44 34.02 17.41
N ILE A 128 -15.43 34.71 16.83
CA ILE A 128 -16.83 34.69 17.30
C ILE A 128 -17.47 33.30 17.07
N LEU A 129 -17.15 32.63 15.95
CA LEU A 129 -17.59 31.27 15.65
C LEU A 129 -17.11 30.28 16.72
N ALA A 130 -15.80 30.29 17.02
CA ALA A 130 -15.19 29.41 18.01
C ALA A 130 -15.80 29.61 19.42
N ASP A 131 -15.95 30.85 19.88
CA ASP A 131 -16.52 31.17 21.21
C ASP A 131 -18.05 30.89 21.31
N THR A 132 -18.79 31.08 20.21
CA THR A 132 -20.25 30.85 20.22
C THR A 132 -20.62 29.38 20.08
N LEU A 133 -19.96 28.65 19.15
CA LEU A 133 -20.28 27.24 18.87
C LEU A 133 -19.44 26.26 19.70
N LYS A 134 -18.32 26.70 20.30
CA LYS A 134 -17.37 25.88 21.07
C LYS A 134 -16.75 24.74 20.26
N VAL A 135 -16.39 25.05 19.01
CA VAL A 135 -15.81 24.12 18.04
C VAL A 135 -14.43 24.59 17.57
N GLU A 136 -13.59 23.66 17.15
CA GLU A 136 -12.38 24.00 16.40
C GLU A 136 -12.77 24.41 14.98
N VAL A 137 -12.18 25.50 14.46
CA VAL A 137 -12.51 26.06 13.15
C VAL A 137 -11.36 25.80 12.18
N PHE A 138 -11.67 25.24 11.00
CA PHE A 138 -10.69 24.99 9.95
C PHE A 138 -11.10 25.63 8.62
N ARG A 139 -10.19 26.42 8.04
CA ARG A 139 -10.31 27.02 6.71
C ARG A 139 -9.97 25.96 5.66
N GLN A 140 -10.96 25.53 4.87
CA GLN A 140 -10.77 24.48 3.85
C GLN A 140 -11.80 24.62 2.72
N THR A 141 -11.58 23.93 1.60
CA THR A 141 -12.47 23.87 0.42
C THR A 141 -12.94 22.43 0.17
N VAL A 142 -14.02 22.27 -0.60
CA VAL A 142 -14.58 20.94 -0.95
C VAL A 142 -14.77 20.89 -2.46
N ALA A 143 -14.08 19.97 -3.15
CA ALA A 143 -14.11 19.83 -4.62
C ALA A 143 -13.87 21.17 -5.37
N GLU A 144 -12.79 21.87 -5.00
CA GLU A 144 -12.44 23.23 -5.46
C GLU A 144 -13.47 24.33 -5.13
N GLN A 145 -14.56 24.02 -4.42
CA GLN A 145 -15.57 24.99 -4.00
C GLN A 145 -15.27 25.59 -2.63
N VAL A 146 -15.33 26.92 -2.56
CA VAL A 146 -15.13 27.71 -1.32
C VAL A 146 -16.38 27.75 -0.41
N LEU A 147 -17.57 27.45 -0.95
CA LEU A 147 -18.84 27.46 -0.21
C LEU A 147 -19.12 26.11 0.46
N VAL A 148 -18.29 25.76 1.46
CA VAL A 148 -18.35 24.47 2.16
C VAL A 148 -19.73 24.17 2.75
N GLY A 149 -20.44 25.18 3.26
CA GLY A 149 -21.81 25.08 3.77
C GLY A 149 -22.90 24.80 2.73
N SER A 150 -22.58 24.84 1.42
CA SER A 150 -23.50 24.42 0.35
C SER A 150 -23.22 23.00 -0.15
N TYR A 151 -21.95 22.58 -0.13
CA TYR A 151 -21.45 21.39 -0.81
C TYR A 151 -21.06 20.24 0.12
N CYS A 152 -21.08 20.47 1.43
CA CYS A 152 -20.88 19.45 2.47
C CYS A 152 -22.00 19.54 3.50
N ALA A 153 -22.49 18.39 3.97
CA ALA A 153 -23.34 18.28 5.16
C ALA A 153 -22.81 17.15 6.04
N PHE A 154 -22.52 17.43 7.30
CA PHE A 154 -21.97 16.45 8.25
C PHE A 154 -22.62 16.57 9.63
N SER A 155 -22.63 15.45 10.38
CA SER A 155 -23.06 15.38 11.78
C SER A 155 -21.87 14.93 12.66
N ASN A 156 -22.12 14.38 13.85
CA ASN A 156 -21.07 13.75 14.65
C ASN A 156 -20.81 12.28 14.26
N GLN A 157 -21.64 11.67 13.40
CA GLN A 157 -21.54 10.25 13.00
C GLN A 157 -20.89 10.02 11.63
N GLY A 158 -20.96 11.00 10.74
CA GLY A 158 -20.50 10.93 9.35
C GLY A 158 -20.84 12.19 8.57
N GLY A 159 -20.53 12.22 7.27
CA GLY A 159 -20.86 13.34 6.40
C GLY A 159 -20.91 12.99 4.91
N LEU A 160 -21.68 13.77 4.16
CA LEU A 160 -21.80 13.65 2.71
C LEU A 160 -21.19 14.89 2.04
N VAL A 161 -20.27 14.64 1.10
CA VAL A 161 -19.57 15.68 0.32
C VAL A 161 -20.00 15.66 -1.15
N HIS A 162 -19.64 16.73 -1.86
CA HIS A 162 -19.86 16.90 -3.30
C HIS A 162 -19.38 15.68 -4.13
N PRO A 163 -20.12 15.24 -5.17
CA PRO A 163 -19.83 14.01 -5.89
C PRO A 163 -18.53 14.02 -6.72
N LYS A 164 -17.91 15.20 -6.92
CA LYS A 164 -16.62 15.33 -7.64
C LYS A 164 -15.42 15.53 -6.69
N THR A 165 -15.62 15.46 -5.37
CA THR A 165 -14.52 15.49 -4.39
C THR A 165 -13.58 14.31 -4.65
N SER A 166 -12.25 14.53 -4.66
CA SER A 166 -11.32 13.42 -4.89
C SER A 166 -11.30 12.47 -3.68
N ILE A 167 -10.70 11.28 -3.83
CA ILE A 167 -10.53 10.36 -2.71
C ILE A 167 -9.49 10.91 -1.73
N GLU A 168 -8.48 11.62 -2.22
CA GLU A 168 -7.42 12.24 -1.42
C GLU A 168 -8.00 13.37 -0.54
N ASP A 169 -8.86 14.24 -1.09
CA ASP A 169 -9.56 15.27 -0.29
C ASP A 169 -10.53 14.65 0.72
N GLN A 170 -11.20 13.53 0.35
CA GLN A 170 -12.11 12.81 1.26
C GLN A 170 -11.36 12.21 2.46
N ASP A 171 -10.19 11.60 2.24
CA ASP A 171 -9.36 11.05 3.31
C ASP A 171 -8.74 12.16 4.19
N GLU A 172 -8.36 13.31 3.61
CA GLU A 172 -7.91 14.49 4.38
C GLU A 172 -9.04 15.05 5.25
N LEU A 173 -10.21 15.35 4.67
CA LEU A 173 -11.36 15.88 5.39
C LEU A 173 -11.91 14.89 6.44
N SER A 174 -11.88 13.59 6.16
CA SER A 174 -12.22 12.51 7.10
C SER A 174 -11.26 12.47 8.29
N SER A 175 -9.95 12.65 8.03
CA SER A 175 -8.92 12.74 9.07
C SER A 175 -9.04 14.00 9.92
N LEU A 176 -9.44 15.13 9.30
CA LEU A 176 -9.62 16.43 9.97
C LEU A 176 -10.88 16.47 10.84
N LEU A 177 -12.03 16.00 10.32
CA LEU A 177 -13.30 15.99 11.04
C LEU A 177 -13.46 14.80 11.99
N GLN A 178 -12.60 13.77 11.87
CA GLN A 178 -12.67 12.49 12.60
C GLN A 178 -13.98 11.70 12.37
N VAL A 179 -14.74 12.02 11.32
CA VAL A 179 -15.98 11.33 10.93
C VAL A 179 -15.88 10.77 9.51
N PRO A 180 -16.48 9.61 9.21
CA PRO A 180 -16.44 9.04 7.87
C PRO A 180 -17.18 9.92 6.86
N LEU A 181 -16.49 10.32 5.80
CA LEU A 181 -17.06 11.08 4.69
C LEU A 181 -17.26 10.21 3.45
N VAL A 182 -18.30 10.52 2.67
CA VAL A 182 -18.59 9.87 1.38
C VAL A 182 -19.06 10.92 0.36
N ALA A 183 -18.51 10.88 -0.85
CA ALA A 183 -19.01 11.64 -1.98
C ALA A 183 -20.35 11.07 -2.49
N GLY A 184 -21.37 11.92 -2.65
CA GLY A 184 -22.70 11.48 -3.09
C GLY A 184 -23.56 12.60 -3.65
N THR A 185 -24.86 12.35 -3.85
CA THR A 185 -25.83 13.32 -4.36
C THR A 185 -27.13 13.27 -3.55
N VAL A 186 -27.93 14.33 -3.72
CA VAL A 186 -29.28 14.46 -3.17
C VAL A 186 -30.26 14.80 -4.30
N ASN A 187 -31.57 14.61 -4.10
CA ASN A 187 -32.59 15.03 -5.06
C ASN A 187 -32.32 14.59 -6.51
N ARG A 188 -31.99 13.30 -6.71
CA ARG A 188 -31.79 12.68 -8.03
C ARG A 188 -30.61 13.29 -8.81
N GLY A 189 -29.45 13.38 -8.15
CA GLY A 189 -28.20 13.83 -8.77
C GLY A 189 -27.87 15.31 -8.61
N SER A 190 -28.52 16.04 -7.69
CA SER A 190 -28.10 17.40 -7.33
C SER A 190 -26.80 17.37 -6.53
N GLU A 191 -25.91 18.30 -6.89
CA GLU A 191 -24.59 18.49 -6.28
C GLU A 191 -24.63 19.35 -5.00
N VAL A 192 -25.76 20.01 -4.72
CA VAL A 192 -25.94 20.96 -3.59
C VAL A 192 -26.47 20.23 -2.36
N ILE A 193 -25.58 19.49 -1.70
CA ILE A 193 -25.89 18.57 -0.60
C ILE A 193 -26.70 19.25 0.53
N ALA A 194 -26.18 20.33 1.11
CA ALA A 194 -26.81 21.07 2.20
C ALA A 194 -28.03 21.90 1.75
N GLY A 195 -28.33 21.95 0.45
CA GLY A 195 -29.63 22.39 -0.05
C GLY A 195 -30.65 21.26 0.03
N GLY A 196 -30.33 20.09 -0.52
CA GLY A 196 -31.26 18.97 -0.60
C GLY A 196 -31.55 18.21 0.69
N MET A 197 -30.73 18.37 1.75
CA MET A 197 -30.96 17.72 3.05
C MET A 197 -30.66 18.60 4.27
N VAL A 198 -31.17 18.18 5.43
CA VAL A 198 -30.66 18.50 6.78
C VAL A 198 -30.55 17.22 7.60
N VAL A 199 -29.62 17.18 8.56
CA VAL A 199 -29.28 15.96 9.32
C VAL A 199 -28.87 16.27 10.76
N ASN A 200 -29.20 15.38 11.68
CA ASN A 200 -28.60 15.28 13.02
C ASN A 200 -28.18 13.83 13.29
N ASP A 201 -27.82 13.49 14.52
CA ASP A 201 -27.27 12.15 14.81
C ASP A 201 -28.30 11.00 14.84
N TRP A 202 -29.60 11.26 14.61
CA TRP A 202 -30.64 10.22 14.61
C TRP A 202 -31.66 10.31 13.44
N CYS A 203 -31.92 11.51 12.92
CA CYS A 203 -32.81 11.75 11.79
C CYS A 203 -32.16 12.61 10.69
N ALA A 204 -32.56 12.35 9.45
CA ALA A 204 -32.28 13.22 8.31
C ALA A 204 -33.55 13.50 7.52
N PHE A 205 -33.67 14.72 7.00
CA PHE A 205 -34.77 15.14 6.13
C PHE A 205 -34.19 15.51 4.77
N CYS A 206 -34.71 14.90 3.71
CA CYS A 206 -34.26 15.11 2.33
C CYS A 206 -35.43 15.44 1.39
N GLY A 207 -35.18 16.12 0.27
CA GLY A 207 -36.24 16.45 -0.68
C GLY A 207 -36.91 15.22 -1.31
N LEU A 208 -38.18 15.37 -1.73
CA LEU A 208 -39.01 14.28 -2.27
C LEU A 208 -38.35 13.51 -3.42
N ASP A 209 -37.59 14.20 -4.29
CA ASP A 209 -36.92 13.59 -5.45
C ASP A 209 -35.71 12.72 -5.07
N THR A 210 -35.24 12.76 -3.82
CA THR A 210 -34.09 11.95 -3.37
C THR A 210 -34.40 10.46 -3.56
N THR A 211 -33.61 9.81 -4.40
CA THR A 211 -33.83 8.42 -4.83
C THR A 211 -33.60 7.44 -3.69
N SER A 212 -34.18 6.25 -3.75
CA SER A 212 -33.99 5.23 -2.70
C SER A 212 -32.53 4.75 -2.59
N THR A 213 -31.76 4.87 -3.67
CA THR A 213 -30.30 4.66 -3.69
C THR A 213 -29.55 5.75 -2.95
N GLU A 214 -29.89 7.03 -3.15
CA GLU A 214 -29.32 8.15 -2.38
C GLU A 214 -29.68 8.03 -0.89
N LEU A 215 -30.94 7.71 -0.57
CA LEU A 215 -31.38 7.44 0.82
C LEU A 215 -30.55 6.35 1.50
N SER A 216 -30.32 5.21 0.84
CA SER A 216 -29.56 4.09 1.42
C SER A 216 -28.10 4.46 1.71
N VAL A 217 -27.51 5.37 0.91
CA VAL A 217 -26.18 5.93 1.21
C VAL A 217 -26.25 6.85 2.42
N ILE A 218 -27.23 7.77 2.47
CA ILE A 218 -27.43 8.72 3.58
C ILE A 218 -27.61 7.97 4.91
N GLU A 219 -28.51 7.00 4.98
CA GLU A 219 -28.76 6.24 6.22
C GLU A 219 -27.53 5.42 6.68
N SER A 220 -26.73 4.91 5.75
CA SER A 220 -25.49 4.18 6.03
C SER A 220 -24.36 5.11 6.51
N VAL A 221 -24.20 6.28 5.90
CA VAL A 221 -23.16 7.28 6.24
C VAL A 221 -23.41 7.90 7.60
N PHE A 222 -24.64 8.35 7.86
CA PHE A 222 -25.03 9.01 9.11
C PHE A 222 -25.48 8.02 10.21
N ARG A 223 -25.45 6.70 9.95
CA ARG A 223 -25.81 5.61 10.89
C ARG A 223 -27.23 5.68 11.47
N LEU A 224 -28.15 6.29 10.73
CA LEU A 224 -29.53 6.63 11.16
C LEU A 224 -30.42 5.39 11.42
N SER A 225 -29.90 4.19 11.17
CA SER A 225 -30.56 2.90 11.38
C SER A 225 -30.35 2.30 12.77
N ASP A 226 -29.26 2.63 13.49
CA ASP A 226 -28.94 1.97 14.77
C ASP A 226 -29.94 2.32 15.90
N ALA A 227 -30.69 3.41 15.76
CA ALA A 227 -31.83 3.74 16.63
C ALA A 227 -33.00 2.74 16.49
N ALA A 228 -33.13 2.07 15.34
CA ALA A 228 -34.20 1.11 15.03
C ALA A 228 -33.72 -0.35 15.17
N GLN A 229 -33.07 -0.62 16.31
CA GLN A 229 -32.32 -1.84 16.66
C GLN A 229 -31.02 -2.07 15.89
N PRO A 230 -29.87 -2.24 16.59
CA PRO A 230 -28.73 -2.96 16.06
C PRO A 230 -29.11 -4.45 15.97
N SER A 231 -29.85 -4.81 14.91
CA SER A 231 -30.40 -6.17 14.78
C SER A 231 -29.27 -7.19 14.86
N ALA A 232 -29.46 -8.22 15.70
CA ALA A 232 -28.39 -9.17 16.06
C ALA A 232 -27.76 -9.88 14.84
N ILE A 233 -28.43 -9.85 13.68
CA ILE A 233 -27.94 -10.29 12.37
C ILE A 233 -26.64 -9.56 11.99
N ALA A 234 -26.54 -8.24 12.15
CA ALA A 234 -25.35 -7.48 11.74
C ALA A 234 -24.11 -7.86 12.57
N THR A 235 -24.28 -7.97 13.89
CA THR A 235 -23.22 -8.44 14.80
C THR A 235 -22.89 -9.91 14.53
N THR A 236 -23.87 -10.79 14.40
CA THR A 236 -23.65 -12.22 14.10
C THR A 236 -22.95 -12.42 12.75
N MET A 237 -23.25 -11.59 11.74
CA MET A 237 -22.55 -11.63 10.45
C MET A 237 -21.11 -11.11 10.56
N ARG A 238 -20.83 -10.09 11.37
CA ARG A 238 -19.45 -9.66 11.67
C ARG A 238 -18.69 -10.73 12.45
N ASP A 239 -19.26 -11.26 13.53
CA ASP A 239 -18.63 -12.30 14.35
C ASP A 239 -18.33 -13.58 13.55
N SER A 240 -19.27 -14.02 12.71
CA SER A 240 -19.07 -15.21 11.84
C SER A 240 -18.18 -14.96 10.61
N LEU A 241 -17.92 -13.70 10.25
CA LEU A 241 -16.84 -13.32 9.33
C LEU A 241 -15.49 -13.31 10.05
N ILE A 242 -15.42 -12.73 11.26
CA ILE A 242 -14.20 -12.66 12.08
C ILE A 242 -13.73 -14.08 12.46
N ASP A 243 -14.60 -14.96 12.96
CA ASP A 243 -14.28 -16.37 13.23
C ASP A 243 -13.83 -17.13 11.96
N ARG A 244 -14.32 -16.76 10.77
CA ARG A 244 -13.82 -17.29 9.49
C ARG A 244 -12.43 -16.77 9.13
N GLU A 245 -12.13 -15.50 9.40
CA GLU A 245 -10.81 -14.92 9.12
C GLU A 245 -9.76 -15.35 10.15
N GLU A 246 -10.13 -15.48 11.43
CA GLU A 246 -9.28 -16.05 12.48
C GLU A 246 -8.96 -17.52 12.20
N ARG A 247 -9.93 -18.34 11.80
CA ARG A 247 -9.67 -19.73 11.38
C ARG A 247 -8.73 -19.80 10.17
N ARG A 248 -8.95 -18.98 9.14
CA ARG A 248 -8.04 -18.87 7.99
C ARG A 248 -6.65 -18.37 8.37
N GLY A 249 -6.55 -17.48 9.35
CA GLY A 249 -5.29 -17.01 9.93
C GLY A 249 -4.56 -18.11 10.70
N ALA A 250 -5.29 -18.88 11.50
CA ALA A 250 -4.78 -20.04 12.24
C ALA A 250 -4.33 -21.17 11.31
N GLU A 251 -5.11 -21.48 10.27
CA GLU A 251 -4.74 -22.44 9.21
C GLU A 251 -3.45 -22.01 8.51
N ARG A 252 -3.34 -20.75 8.07
CA ARG A 252 -2.13 -20.22 7.42
C ARG A 252 -0.91 -20.18 8.34
N ARG A 253 -1.08 -20.00 9.66
CA ARG A 253 0.00 -20.11 10.66
C ARG A 253 0.40 -21.58 10.89
N ALA A 254 -0.58 -22.49 10.93
CA ALA A 254 -0.34 -23.92 11.04
C ALA A 254 0.35 -24.50 9.81
N GLU A 255 0.03 -24.03 8.60
CA GLU A 255 0.72 -24.44 7.37
C GLU A 255 2.18 -23.99 7.37
N ARG A 256 2.48 -22.72 7.71
CA ARG A 256 3.88 -22.24 7.79
C ARG A 256 4.70 -23.05 8.79
N SER A 257 4.21 -23.25 10.02
CA SER A 257 4.94 -24.07 11.02
C SER A 257 5.15 -25.53 10.60
N ARG A 258 4.25 -26.10 9.79
CA ARG A 258 4.41 -27.43 9.17
C ARG A 258 5.37 -27.43 7.97
N GLU A 259 5.56 -26.31 7.31
CA GLU A 259 6.49 -26.15 6.18
C GLU A 259 7.92 -25.88 6.69
N GLU A 260 8.07 -24.98 7.67
CA GLU A 260 9.32 -24.71 8.40
C GLU A 260 9.91 -26.00 9.00
N SER A 261 9.11 -26.76 9.75
CA SER A 261 9.55 -28.04 10.35
C SER A 261 9.81 -29.15 9.31
N ARG A 262 9.27 -29.05 8.09
CA ARG A 262 9.63 -29.93 6.96
C ARG A 262 10.93 -29.50 6.28
N GLU A 263 11.20 -28.20 6.17
CA GLU A 263 12.50 -27.70 5.68
C GLU A 263 13.62 -28.04 6.67
N GLU A 264 13.38 -27.90 7.97
CA GLU A 264 14.34 -28.24 9.02
C GLU A 264 14.74 -29.73 8.96
N GLN A 265 13.76 -30.65 8.91
CA GLN A 265 14.03 -32.09 8.73
C GLN A 265 14.78 -32.40 7.42
N ARG A 266 14.51 -31.68 6.33
CA ARG A 266 15.26 -31.81 5.06
C ARG A 266 16.68 -31.26 5.17
N GLY A 267 16.88 -30.21 5.96
CA GLY A 267 18.19 -29.67 6.32
C GLY A 267 19.01 -30.67 7.13
N GLU A 268 18.41 -31.28 8.15
CA GLU A 268 19.04 -32.33 8.95
C GLU A 268 19.42 -33.56 8.12
N GLN A 269 18.52 -34.07 7.26
CA GLN A 269 18.81 -35.20 6.38
C GLN A 269 19.99 -34.91 5.44
N ARG A 270 19.98 -33.75 4.76
CA ARG A 270 21.10 -33.31 3.90
C ARG A 270 22.40 -33.08 4.70
N GLY A 271 22.29 -32.67 5.96
CA GLY A 271 23.41 -32.56 6.89
C GLY A 271 23.98 -33.92 7.30
N ALA A 272 23.11 -34.91 7.55
CA ALA A 272 23.47 -36.27 7.87
C ALA A 272 24.15 -36.99 6.70
N GLU A 273 23.60 -36.87 5.48
CA GLU A 273 24.22 -37.39 4.24
C GLU A 273 25.63 -36.83 4.05
N ARG A 274 25.80 -35.50 4.12
CA ARG A 274 27.12 -34.84 3.99
C ARG A 274 28.09 -35.19 5.13
N ARG A 275 27.60 -35.64 6.29
CA ARG A 275 28.44 -36.17 7.40
C ARG A 275 28.82 -37.63 7.17
N ALA A 276 27.92 -38.44 6.62
CA ALA A 276 28.17 -39.84 6.25
C ALA A 276 29.16 -39.94 5.09
N GLU A 277 29.01 -39.10 4.06
CA GLU A 277 29.90 -39.03 2.89
C GLU A 277 31.34 -38.69 3.31
N ARG A 278 31.53 -37.64 4.12
CA ARG A 278 32.85 -37.27 4.67
C ARG A 278 33.46 -38.36 5.58
N ARG A 279 32.65 -39.17 6.27
CA ARG A 279 33.14 -40.33 7.04
C ARG A 279 33.59 -41.46 6.11
N ALA A 280 32.83 -41.76 5.07
CA ALA A 280 33.19 -42.75 4.06
C ALA A 280 34.42 -42.34 3.23
N GLU A 281 34.61 -41.04 3.01
CA GLU A 281 35.81 -40.49 2.36
C GLU A 281 37.06 -40.69 3.22
N ARG A 282 36.99 -40.36 4.52
CA ARG A 282 38.09 -40.62 5.47
C ARG A 282 38.45 -42.11 5.56
N SER A 283 37.47 -43.02 5.68
CA SER A 283 37.78 -44.46 5.74
C SER A 283 38.38 -45.00 4.43
N ARG A 284 38.04 -44.40 3.28
CA ARG A 284 38.69 -44.70 1.99
C ARG A 284 40.11 -44.16 1.91
N GLU A 285 40.40 -43.04 2.57
CA GLU A 285 41.73 -42.45 2.65
C GLU A 285 42.63 -43.23 3.62
N GLU A 286 42.12 -43.63 4.79
CA GLU A 286 42.77 -44.53 5.76
C GLU A 286 43.17 -45.85 5.09
N GLN A 287 42.23 -46.55 4.42
CA GLN A 287 42.52 -47.78 3.67
C GLN A 287 43.52 -47.58 2.51
N ARG A 288 43.63 -46.37 1.95
CA ARG A 288 44.67 -46.03 0.96
C ARG A 288 46.02 -45.76 1.61
N GLY A 289 46.05 -45.23 2.83
CA GLY A 289 47.24 -45.10 3.67
C GLY A 289 47.79 -46.47 4.07
N GLU A 290 46.94 -47.35 4.59
CA GLU A 290 47.32 -48.73 4.96
C GLU A 290 47.92 -49.50 3.78
N ARG A 291 47.24 -49.51 2.62
CA ARG A 291 47.75 -50.18 1.40
C ARG A 291 49.02 -49.55 0.82
N ARG A 292 49.36 -48.31 1.18
CA ARG A 292 50.65 -47.69 0.83
C ARG A 292 51.74 -48.11 1.83
N ALA A 293 51.43 -48.15 3.12
CA ALA A 293 52.34 -48.61 4.16
C ALA A 293 52.64 -50.12 4.06
N GLU A 294 51.69 -50.92 3.59
CA GLU A 294 51.88 -52.34 3.30
C GLU A 294 52.86 -52.54 2.13
N ARG A 295 52.64 -51.83 1.01
CA ARG A 295 53.57 -51.85 -0.14
C ARG A 295 54.98 -51.38 0.23
N SER A 296 55.14 -50.33 1.02
CA SER A 296 56.48 -49.88 1.41
C SER A 296 57.20 -50.90 2.33
N ARG A 297 56.46 -51.67 3.13
CA ARG A 297 57.00 -52.81 3.90
C ARG A 297 57.35 -54.00 3.02
N GLU A 298 56.58 -54.29 1.97
CA GLU A 298 56.95 -55.30 0.96
C GLU A 298 58.17 -54.87 0.15
N GLU A 299 58.27 -53.60 -0.25
CA GLU A 299 59.43 -53.04 -0.95
C GLU A 299 60.69 -53.07 -0.08
N GLN A 300 60.59 -52.76 1.22
CA GLN A 300 61.69 -52.92 2.18
C GLN A 300 62.12 -54.39 2.32
N ARG A 301 61.19 -55.32 2.52
CA ARG A 301 61.49 -56.78 2.58
C ARG A 301 62.03 -57.33 1.25
N GLY A 302 61.65 -56.72 0.14
CA GLY A 302 62.18 -57.01 -1.20
C GLY A 302 63.57 -56.42 -1.42
N ALA A 303 63.93 -55.33 -0.74
CA ALA A 303 65.28 -54.77 -0.71
C ALA A 303 66.22 -55.60 0.17
N GLU A 304 65.81 -55.95 1.39
CA GLU A 304 66.55 -56.82 2.33
C GLU A 304 66.97 -58.13 1.65
N ARG A 305 66.02 -58.86 1.03
CA ARG A 305 66.30 -60.09 0.27
C ARG A 305 67.22 -59.90 -0.96
N ARG A 306 67.23 -58.70 -1.54
CA ARG A 306 68.15 -58.32 -2.64
C ARG A 306 69.51 -57.88 -2.15
N GLU A 307 69.67 -57.63 -0.85
CA GLU A 307 70.94 -57.35 -0.19
C GLU A 307 71.57 -58.66 0.29
N GLU A 308 70.81 -59.55 0.96
CA GLU A 308 71.22 -60.93 1.30
C GLU A 308 71.78 -61.68 0.08
N SER A 309 71.02 -61.75 -1.02
CA SER A 309 71.45 -62.42 -2.25
C SER A 309 72.59 -61.72 -3.01
N ARG A 310 72.92 -60.47 -2.65
CA ARG A 310 74.13 -59.78 -3.12
C ARG A 310 75.33 -60.03 -2.22
N GLU A 311 75.14 -60.29 -0.94
CA GLU A 311 76.21 -60.73 -0.05
C GLU A 311 76.63 -62.17 -0.37
N GLU A 312 75.70 -63.08 -0.67
CA GLU A 312 76.03 -64.42 -1.19
C GLU A 312 76.91 -64.34 -2.45
N GLN A 313 76.48 -63.57 -3.46
CA GLN A 313 77.24 -63.40 -4.71
C GLN A 313 78.61 -62.71 -4.50
N ARG A 314 78.74 -61.85 -3.48
CA ARG A 314 80.03 -61.25 -3.09
C ARG A 314 80.93 -62.21 -2.32
N GLY A 315 80.36 -63.17 -1.59
CA GLY A 315 81.09 -64.32 -1.05
C GLY A 315 81.68 -65.18 -2.17
N GLU A 316 80.87 -65.55 -3.16
CA GLU A 316 81.32 -66.36 -4.30
C GLU A 316 82.37 -65.65 -5.17
N GLN A 317 82.25 -64.33 -5.39
CA GLN A 317 83.26 -63.57 -6.14
C GLN A 317 84.58 -63.40 -5.36
N ARG A 318 84.54 -63.15 -4.05
CA ARG A 318 85.76 -63.08 -3.23
C ARG A 318 86.50 -64.43 -3.17
N GLY A 319 85.78 -65.55 -3.27
CA GLY A 319 86.37 -66.88 -3.43
C GLY A 319 87.04 -67.15 -4.79
N ARG A 320 87.07 -66.18 -5.72
CA ARG A 320 87.70 -66.30 -7.05
C ARG A 320 88.71 -65.20 -7.39
N GLU A 321 88.79 -64.13 -6.60
CA GLU A 321 89.74 -63.03 -6.84
C GLU A 321 91.11 -63.24 -6.16
N GLU A 322 91.25 -64.20 -5.24
CA GLU A 322 92.57 -64.65 -4.73
C GLU A 322 93.33 -65.57 -5.72
N SER A 323 92.67 -66.09 -6.76
CA SER A 323 93.29 -66.88 -7.84
C SER A 323 93.65 -66.02 -9.06
N GLY A 324 94.27 -64.85 -8.83
CA GLY A 324 94.36 -63.74 -9.78
C GLY A 324 95.75 -63.32 -10.30
N GLU A 325 96.83 -64.08 -10.05
CA GLU A 325 98.20 -63.65 -10.40
C GLU A 325 98.97 -64.61 -11.35
N SER A 326 98.59 -64.66 -12.64
CA SER A 326 99.55 -64.82 -13.75
C SER A 326 98.90 -64.76 -15.13
N GLY A 327 99.42 -63.90 -16.04
CA GLY A 327 99.24 -64.03 -17.50
C GLY A 327 98.65 -62.82 -18.23
N ALA A 328 99.33 -62.40 -19.31
CA ALA A 328 98.93 -61.45 -20.36
C ALA A 328 98.30 -60.11 -19.90
N GLU A 329 99.03 -58.99 -19.84
CA GLU A 329 99.60 -58.22 -20.97
C GLU A 329 98.59 -57.68 -22.01
N ARG A 330 98.74 -56.38 -22.31
CA ARG A 330 98.63 -55.69 -23.64
C ARG A 330 97.56 -56.21 -24.63
N SER A 331 96.68 -55.38 -25.20
CA SER A 331 96.77 -53.96 -25.57
C SER A 331 95.34 -53.39 -25.75
N ARG A 332 95.01 -52.10 -25.52
CA ARG A 332 95.52 -50.84 -26.09
C ARG A 332 95.53 -50.78 -27.62
N GLU A 333 94.68 -49.89 -28.15
CA GLU A 333 94.81 -49.13 -29.41
C GLU A 333 94.91 -49.97 -30.72
N GLU A 334 94.28 -49.60 -31.84
CA GLU A 334 93.55 -48.38 -32.21
C GLU A 334 92.53 -48.66 -33.36
N SER A 335 91.78 -47.64 -33.79
CA SER A 335 91.06 -47.54 -35.09
C SER A 335 90.20 -48.73 -35.58
N ARG A 336 88.86 -48.63 -35.53
CA ARG A 336 87.97 -48.00 -36.55
C ARG A 336 87.89 -48.74 -37.90
N GLY A 337 86.64 -49.00 -38.31
CA GLY A 337 86.25 -49.35 -39.68
C GLY A 337 86.07 -50.85 -39.92
N GLU A 338 85.21 -51.30 -40.84
CA GLU A 338 84.21 -50.53 -41.61
C GLU A 338 83.10 -51.44 -42.20
N GLN A 339 81.94 -50.85 -42.47
CA GLN A 339 80.98 -51.21 -43.55
C GLN A 339 80.21 -52.57 -43.59
N ARG A 340 78.87 -52.42 -43.76
CA ARG A 340 77.92 -53.22 -44.60
C ARG A 340 77.37 -54.60 -44.15
N GLY A 341 76.20 -54.92 -44.69
CA GLY A 341 75.59 -56.28 -44.76
C GLY A 341 74.92 -56.75 -43.46
N GLU A 342 73.74 -56.27 -43.05
CA GLU A 342 72.45 -56.19 -43.76
C GLU A 342 71.90 -57.57 -44.20
N GLN A 343 71.03 -58.21 -43.39
CA GLN A 343 69.60 -58.48 -43.71
C GLN A 343 68.87 -59.48 -42.78
N ARG A 344 67.61 -59.12 -42.43
CA ARG A 344 66.43 -59.98 -42.11
C ARG A 344 66.36 -60.78 -40.78
N GLY A 345 65.12 -61.14 -40.41
CA GLY A 345 64.71 -61.75 -39.12
C GLY A 345 64.27 -60.66 -38.12
N GLU A 346 62.99 -60.31 -37.89
CA GLU A 346 61.78 -61.08 -37.52
C GLU A 346 61.82 -61.72 -36.13
N GLN A 347 60.80 -61.63 -35.26
CA GLN A 347 59.54 -60.85 -35.26
C GLN A 347 58.90 -60.86 -33.83
N ARG A 348 58.21 -59.76 -33.42
CA ARG A 348 57.24 -59.67 -32.27
C ARG A 348 57.84 -59.88 -30.85
N GLY A 349 57.19 -59.54 -29.74
CA GLY A 349 55.91 -58.88 -29.40
C GLY A 349 55.51 -59.29 -27.96
N ALA A 350 54.66 -58.63 -27.16
CA ALA A 350 53.81 -57.42 -27.26
C ALA A 350 53.47 -57.00 -25.79
N GLU A 351 53.05 -55.79 -25.39
CA GLU A 351 52.83 -54.47 -26.02
C GLU A 351 53.00 -53.38 -24.94
N ARG A 352 53.70 -52.26 -25.19
CA ARG A 352 53.17 -50.93 -25.59
C ARG A 352 51.96 -50.44 -24.76
N GLY A 353 51.98 -49.27 -24.10
CA GLY A 353 53.05 -48.28 -23.93
C GLY A 353 53.18 -47.26 -25.07
N ALA A 354 52.74 -46.02 -24.85
CA ALA A 354 53.13 -44.83 -25.63
C ALA A 354 52.75 -43.52 -24.90
N GLU A 355 53.72 -42.66 -24.63
CA GLU A 355 53.47 -41.21 -24.54
C GLU A 355 53.52 -40.58 -25.95
N ARG A 356 52.87 -39.41 -26.07
CA ARG A 356 53.14 -38.26 -26.97
C ARG A 356 52.05 -37.94 -28.00
N ARG A 357 52.06 -36.65 -28.37
CA ARG A 357 51.38 -35.97 -29.50
C ARG A 357 49.87 -35.73 -29.33
N ALA A 358 49.32 -34.61 -29.83
CA ALA A 358 49.98 -33.39 -30.34
C ALA A 358 48.99 -32.21 -30.34
N GLU A 359 49.53 -30.99 -30.35
CA GLU A 359 48.80 -29.80 -30.80
C GLU A 359 48.73 -29.78 -32.34
N ARG A 360 47.52 -29.66 -32.92
CA ARG A 360 47.27 -28.93 -34.19
C ARG A 360 45.77 -28.85 -34.56
N SER A 361 45.25 -27.62 -34.52
CA SER A 361 44.41 -26.96 -35.54
C SER A 361 43.14 -27.62 -36.14
N VAL A 362 41.99 -26.93 -35.91
CA VAL A 362 41.01 -26.46 -36.93
C VAL A 362 39.92 -27.41 -37.48
N GLU A 363 38.65 -26.94 -37.41
CA GLU A 363 37.42 -27.29 -38.18
C GLU A 363 37.06 -28.78 -38.44
N ARG A 364 35.86 -29.31 -38.10
CA ARG A 364 34.51 -28.87 -38.54
C ARG A 364 33.36 -29.62 -37.82
N ARG A 365 32.20 -28.96 -37.71
CA ARG A 365 30.78 -29.37 -37.96
C ARG A 365 30.32 -30.85 -37.74
N ALA A 366 29.10 -31.16 -37.26
CA ALA A 366 27.97 -30.33 -36.76
C ALA A 366 26.82 -31.19 -36.16
N SER A 367 25.82 -30.50 -35.56
CA SER A 367 24.38 -30.84 -35.47
C SER A 367 23.83 -31.76 -34.36
N ARG A 368 22.77 -31.23 -33.70
CA ARG A 368 21.70 -31.89 -32.90
C ARG A 368 22.05 -32.40 -31.49
N ASP A 369 21.13 -32.57 -30.54
CA ASP A 369 19.78 -31.99 -30.20
C ASP A 369 19.43 -32.53 -28.77
N ALA A 370 18.56 -31.98 -27.91
CA ALA A 370 17.86 -30.68 -27.76
C ALA A 370 17.20 -30.65 -26.34
N ASN A 371 16.31 -29.68 -26.04
CA ASN A 371 15.52 -29.49 -24.79
C ASN A 371 16.31 -29.12 -23.51
N ARG A 372 15.95 -28.12 -22.67
CA ARG A 372 14.96 -26.98 -22.70
C ARG A 372 15.69 -25.74 -22.13
N ARG A 373 15.58 -24.48 -22.61
CA ARG A 373 14.45 -23.51 -22.82
C ARG A 373 13.91 -22.93 -21.49
N VAL A 374 13.67 -21.62 -21.28
CA VAL A 374 13.03 -20.48 -22.04
C VAL A 374 13.71 -19.13 -21.64
N VAL A 375 13.97 -18.04 -22.42
CA VAL A 375 13.32 -17.24 -23.53
C VAL A 375 12.31 -16.18 -22.97
N MET A 376 12.07 -14.93 -23.42
CA MET A 376 12.37 -14.03 -24.58
C MET A 376 13.69 -13.20 -24.45
N LEU A 377 14.15 -12.22 -25.28
CA LEU A 377 13.69 -11.35 -26.43
C LEU A 377 12.92 -10.03 -26.05
N THR A 378 13.03 -8.83 -26.69
CA THR A 378 13.92 -8.30 -27.78
C THR A 378 13.91 -6.75 -27.93
N GLY A 379 15.09 -6.16 -28.25
CA GLY A 379 15.29 -4.96 -29.11
C GLY A 379 14.88 -3.55 -28.62
N GLU A 380 14.97 -2.45 -29.40
CA GLU A 380 15.85 -2.00 -30.54
C GLU A 380 15.39 -0.56 -30.97
N SER A 381 16.16 0.36 -31.60
CA SER A 381 17.62 0.60 -31.76
C SER A 381 17.90 2.00 -32.42
N CYS A 382 19.18 2.34 -32.69
CA CYS A 382 19.75 3.50 -33.44
C CYS A 382 19.83 4.94 -32.84
N ASP A 383 20.93 5.61 -33.26
CA ASP A 383 21.27 7.04 -33.38
C ASP A 383 21.30 8.07 -32.21
N ALA A 384 22.55 8.28 -31.74
CA ALA A 384 23.32 9.55 -31.86
C ALA A 384 23.18 10.73 -30.87
N ASN A 385 24.33 11.42 -30.74
CA ASN A 385 24.62 12.77 -30.23
C ASN A 385 24.71 13.09 -28.72
N ARG A 386 25.94 13.52 -28.37
CA ARG A 386 26.35 14.59 -27.42
C ARG A 386 25.93 14.54 -25.93
N ARG A 387 26.96 14.25 -25.14
CA ARG A 387 27.14 14.62 -23.73
C ARG A 387 26.91 16.12 -23.43
N VAL A 388 26.31 16.36 -22.26
CA VAL A 388 26.69 17.37 -21.24
C VAL A 388 26.68 18.86 -21.63
N VAL A 389 25.81 19.62 -20.96
CA VAL A 389 26.15 20.63 -19.93
C VAL A 389 24.88 20.89 -19.09
N MET A 390 25.00 21.08 -17.77
CA MET A 390 23.92 21.66 -16.95
C MET A 390 24.13 23.16 -16.82
N LEU A 391 23.05 23.96 -16.80
CA LEU A 391 22.73 24.89 -15.71
C LEU A 391 21.48 25.74 -16.04
N THR A 392 20.65 25.96 -15.00
CA THR A 392 19.74 27.10 -14.75
C THR A 392 19.31 28.01 -15.91
N GLY A 393 18.00 28.08 -16.18
CA GLY A 393 17.41 29.13 -17.03
C GLY A 393 15.88 29.08 -17.05
N GLU A 394 15.26 30.22 -16.79
CA GLU A 394 13.81 30.50 -16.72
C GLU A 394 12.98 29.90 -17.86
N SER A 395 11.83 29.28 -17.53
CA SER A 395 10.75 29.04 -18.49
C SER A 395 9.59 29.99 -18.19
N ARG A 396 9.16 30.75 -19.20
CA ARG A 396 7.91 31.52 -19.19
C ARG A 396 6.80 30.65 -19.78
N ASP A 397 5.60 30.73 -19.21
CA ASP A 397 4.30 30.82 -19.91
C ASP A 397 3.14 30.66 -18.90
N ALA A 398 1.95 31.24 -19.08
CA ALA A 398 1.56 32.31 -20.00
C ALA A 398 0.42 33.16 -19.35
N ASN A 399 0.59 34.48 -19.27
CA ASN A 399 -0.37 35.34 -18.57
C ASN A 399 -1.40 35.96 -19.56
N ARG A 400 -2.55 35.31 -19.72
CA ARG A 400 -3.70 35.85 -20.48
C ARG A 400 -4.40 36.97 -19.71
N ARG A 401 -3.97 38.22 -19.89
CA ARG A 401 -4.77 39.38 -19.46
C ARG A 401 -5.89 39.68 -20.46
N VAL A 402 -7.13 39.53 -20.00
CA VAL A 402 -8.32 40.14 -20.62
C VAL A 402 -8.21 41.66 -20.49
N VAL A 403 -8.45 42.39 -21.57
CA VAL A 403 -8.59 43.86 -21.54
C VAL A 403 -10.08 44.19 -21.44
N MET A 404 -10.49 44.77 -20.31
CA MET A 404 -11.84 45.30 -20.11
C MET A 404 -11.95 46.75 -20.56
N LEU A 405 -13.18 47.19 -20.83
CA LEU A 405 -13.49 48.46 -21.50
C LEU A 405 -13.60 49.65 -20.53
N THR A 406 -12.82 50.69 -20.82
CA THR A 406 -13.07 52.11 -20.49
C THR A 406 -12.44 52.95 -21.60
N GLY A 407 -13.09 53.90 -22.28
CA GLY A 407 -14.47 54.38 -22.17
C GLY A 407 -14.51 55.91 -22.17
N GLU A 408 -14.60 56.54 -23.34
CA GLU A 408 -14.79 57.99 -23.51
C GLU A 408 -15.18 58.32 -24.97
N SER A 409 -15.95 59.42 -25.14
CA SER A 409 -16.48 59.97 -26.42
C SER A 409 -17.52 59.14 -27.17
#